data_AF-A0A1I5F1H7-F1
#
_entry.id   AF-A0A1I5F1H7-F1
#
_cell.length_a   1.000
_cell.length_b   1.000
_cell.length_c   1.000
_cell.angle_alpha   90.00
_cell.angle_beta   90.00
_cell.angle_gamma   90.00
#
_symmetry.space_group_name_H-M   'P 1'
#
loop_
_entity.id
_entity.type
_entity.pdbx_description
1 polymer ?
#
loop_
_entity_poly.entity_id
_entity_poly.type
_entity_poly.pdbx_seq_one_letter_code
_entity_poly.pdbx_strand_id
1 'polypeptide(L)'
;MPMMFDSIDLDEVFEDEKFYMGWVGHSIENGRVIKGYSGDYTHTQYGSVELYSHIARNGEQNELDGCNLQVSGASVWKVYLDSLHLKKDTSNVVAAVKGYKTGGFTIMNIINPEVLPSFMENDELEVQVVANAISVNYYENEDALADTIDPIKESKHEEFIGQKFIPAMGSVFPNGFLRDHMVTEEQDVQKEPEYNSDDELVLITGIVKNIYIKKVIIEEEEFSKFLVTTIGTQFGDLEIVHSRSMISDKDIPFIKEGAVIQAVAVLSGDPAINEYEDGIIKNHKNDLSALRYALMEGNAERLNPILDDDAVFESVNMESPINGKNKIIEKINYVNDNTSINYYSYLATLHKEYEGERCIVLAEDDEDNYTAIVQIEVDESGNITHITLTNDSSMEFTIDPEPVFERDWEDEVQD
;
A
#
# COMPACT_ATOMS: atom_id res chain seq x y z
N MET A 1 4.57 -7.06 12.71
CA MET A 1 3.92 -8.32 13.12
C MET A 1 3.46 -8.35 14.59
N PRO A 2 4.22 -7.89 15.60
CA PRO A 2 3.79 -7.98 17.01
C PRO A 2 2.44 -7.32 17.31
N MET A 3 2.23 -6.11 16.76
CA MET A 3 1.03 -5.30 17.02
C MET A 3 -0.29 -5.95 16.59
N MET A 4 -0.26 -6.87 15.62
CA MET A 4 -1.49 -7.54 15.20
C MET A 4 -1.91 -8.64 16.17
N PHE A 5 -0.95 -9.36 16.78
CA PHE A 5 -1.28 -10.45 17.71
C PHE A 5 -2.02 -9.95 18.95
N ASP A 6 -1.65 -8.78 19.46
CA ASP A 6 -2.35 -8.14 20.60
C ASP A 6 -3.81 -7.83 20.24
N SER A 7 -4.06 -7.32 19.03
CA SER A 7 -5.40 -6.91 18.58
C SER A 7 -6.37 -8.09 18.41
N ILE A 8 -5.86 -9.31 18.36
CA ILE A 8 -6.63 -10.54 18.21
C ILE A 8 -6.41 -11.53 19.37
N ASP A 9 -5.87 -11.09 20.52
CA ASP A 9 -5.60 -11.92 21.72
C ASP A 9 -4.82 -13.22 21.38
N LEU A 10 -3.73 -13.10 20.62
CA LEU A 10 -2.88 -14.23 20.23
C LEU A 10 -1.40 -14.04 20.60
N ASP A 11 -1.05 -12.94 21.26
CA ASP A 11 0.31 -12.62 21.71
C ASP A 11 0.95 -13.76 22.50
N GLU A 12 0.29 -14.22 23.57
CA GLU A 12 0.81 -15.30 24.42
C GLU A 12 0.93 -16.64 23.68
N VAL A 13 0.07 -16.88 22.67
CA VAL A 13 0.05 -18.14 21.91
C VAL A 13 1.26 -18.21 20.97
N PHE A 14 1.65 -17.09 20.38
CA PHE A 14 2.75 -17.02 19.42
C PHE A 14 4.10 -16.62 20.02
N GLU A 15 4.19 -16.46 21.35
CA GLU A 15 5.47 -16.42 22.06
C GLU A 15 6.25 -17.75 21.96
N ASP A 16 5.56 -18.89 21.75
CA ASP A 16 6.22 -20.16 21.46
C ASP A 16 6.68 -20.22 20.00
N GLU A 17 7.96 -19.90 19.78
CA GLU A 17 8.62 -19.94 18.48
C GLU A 17 8.41 -21.28 17.74
N LYS A 18 8.34 -22.41 18.44
CA LYS A 18 8.11 -23.71 17.79
C LYS A 18 6.69 -23.82 17.25
N PHE A 19 5.72 -23.32 18.00
CA PHE A 19 4.34 -23.29 17.55
C PHE A 19 4.20 -22.36 16.34
N TYR A 20 4.74 -21.13 16.45
CA TYR A 20 4.75 -20.16 15.35
C TYR A 20 5.39 -20.73 14.08
N MET A 21 6.61 -21.28 14.17
CA MET A 21 7.30 -21.85 13.02
C MET A 21 6.60 -23.10 12.46
N GLY A 22 5.98 -23.90 13.32
CA GLY A 22 5.15 -25.03 12.89
C GLY A 22 3.91 -24.57 12.12
N TRP A 23 3.26 -23.50 12.58
CA TRP A 23 2.09 -22.90 11.94
C TRP A 23 2.42 -22.30 10.57
N VAL A 24 3.51 -21.52 10.49
CA VAL A 24 4.05 -20.99 9.22
C VAL A 24 4.44 -22.12 8.28
N GLY A 25 5.16 -23.14 8.76
CA GLY A 25 5.53 -24.31 7.97
C GLY A 25 4.32 -25.04 7.39
N HIS A 26 3.26 -25.23 8.20
CA HIS A 26 2.02 -25.83 7.73
C HIS A 26 1.33 -24.98 6.64
N SER A 27 1.31 -23.65 6.81
CA SER A 27 0.76 -22.73 5.81
C SER A 27 1.54 -22.75 4.50
N ILE A 28 2.86 -22.87 4.55
CA ILE A 28 3.70 -22.99 3.35
C ILE A 28 3.43 -24.31 2.61
N GLU A 29 3.25 -25.41 3.36
CA GLU A 29 3.03 -26.72 2.77
C GLU A 29 1.62 -26.91 2.17
N ASN A 30 0.60 -26.29 2.78
CA ASN A 30 -0.81 -26.56 2.47
C ASN A 30 -1.59 -25.36 1.94
N GLY A 31 -1.00 -24.17 1.98
CA GLY A 31 -1.63 -22.92 1.55
C GLY A 31 -1.82 -22.82 0.04
N ARG A 32 -2.76 -21.95 -0.37
CA ARG A 32 -2.93 -21.57 -1.79
C ARG A 32 -1.75 -20.69 -2.21
N VAL A 33 -1.15 -21.00 -3.35
CA VAL A 33 -0.08 -20.15 -3.91
C VAL A 33 -0.66 -18.97 -4.66
N ILE A 34 -0.16 -17.77 -4.36
CA ILE A 34 -0.45 -16.50 -5.03
C ILE A 34 0.84 -16.05 -5.71
N LYS A 35 0.82 -15.84 -7.02
CA LYS A 35 2.02 -15.47 -7.79
C LYS A 35 2.34 -14.00 -7.62
N GLY A 36 3.61 -13.68 -7.32
CA GLY A 36 4.12 -12.32 -7.27
C GLY A 36 5.27 -12.10 -8.28
N TYR A 37 5.72 -10.85 -8.36
CA TYR A 37 6.79 -10.42 -9.26
C TYR A 37 8.18 -10.92 -8.82
N SER A 38 8.55 -10.75 -7.56
CA SER A 38 9.87 -11.16 -7.00
C SER A 38 9.79 -12.36 -6.04
N GLY A 39 8.66 -13.05 -6.00
CA GLY A 39 8.42 -14.20 -5.12
C GLY A 39 6.96 -14.64 -5.17
N ASP A 40 6.66 -15.78 -4.58
CA ASP A 40 5.28 -16.26 -4.45
C ASP A 40 4.83 -16.14 -2.99
N TYR A 41 3.55 -15.90 -2.75
CA TYR A 41 2.97 -16.00 -1.41
C TYR A 41 2.25 -17.33 -1.24
N THR A 42 2.26 -17.89 -0.03
CA THR A 42 1.33 -18.93 0.39
C THR A 42 0.28 -18.32 1.30
N HIS A 43 -1.00 -18.51 0.96
CA HIS A 43 -2.14 -17.99 1.68
C HIS A 43 -2.89 -19.11 2.41
N THR A 44 -3.19 -18.92 3.69
CA THR A 44 -4.02 -19.85 4.48
C THR A 44 -4.97 -19.09 5.40
N GLN A 45 -6.23 -19.51 5.42
CA GLN A 45 -7.26 -18.90 6.24
C GLN A 45 -7.53 -19.72 7.51
N TYR A 46 -7.51 -19.05 8.66
CA TYR A 46 -7.71 -19.60 10.01
C TYR A 46 -8.94 -18.96 10.68
N GLY A 47 -10.13 -19.26 10.14
CA GLY A 47 -11.37 -18.59 10.55
C GLY A 47 -11.47 -17.20 9.92
N SER A 48 -11.37 -16.15 10.74
CA SER A 48 -11.44 -14.75 10.28
C SER A 48 -10.09 -14.08 10.06
N VAL A 49 -9.00 -14.86 10.10
CA VAL A 49 -7.63 -14.38 9.97
C VAL A 49 -6.97 -15.12 8.82
N GLU A 50 -6.17 -14.40 8.04
CA GLU A 50 -5.44 -14.87 6.87
C GLU A 50 -3.95 -14.73 7.14
N LEU A 51 -3.20 -15.81 6.92
CA LEU A 51 -1.75 -15.84 6.98
C LEU A 51 -1.19 -15.88 5.57
N TYR A 52 -0.30 -14.95 5.27
CA TYR A 52 0.47 -14.86 4.05
C TYR A 52 1.95 -15.10 4.38
N SER A 53 2.58 -16.07 3.73
CA SER A 53 4.03 -16.29 3.85
C SER A 53 4.69 -16.01 2.50
N HIS A 54 5.60 -15.05 2.47
CA HIS A 54 6.32 -14.66 1.26
C HIS A 54 7.55 -15.55 1.05
N ILE A 55 7.60 -16.20 -0.10
CA ILE A 55 8.65 -17.12 -0.52
C ILE A 55 9.43 -16.44 -1.65
N ALA A 56 10.56 -15.84 -1.30
CA ALA A 56 11.44 -15.17 -2.25
C ALA A 56 12.23 -16.20 -3.06
N ARG A 57 12.51 -15.86 -4.33
CA ARG A 57 13.32 -16.68 -5.24
C ARG A 57 14.78 -16.28 -5.10
N ASN A 58 15.61 -17.09 -4.42
CA ASN A 58 17.04 -16.83 -4.25
C ASN A 58 17.89 -17.88 -5.00
N GLY A 59 18.05 -17.68 -6.31
CA GLY A 59 18.80 -18.61 -7.16
C GLY A 59 18.13 -19.99 -7.24
N GLU A 60 18.82 -21.03 -6.74
CA GLU A 60 18.30 -22.42 -6.73
C GLU A 60 17.47 -22.75 -5.48
N GLN A 61 17.42 -21.87 -4.47
CA GLN A 61 16.69 -22.11 -3.23
C GLN A 61 15.60 -21.06 -3.01
N ASN A 62 14.44 -21.53 -2.56
CA ASN A 62 13.36 -20.68 -2.10
C ASN A 62 13.56 -20.41 -0.61
N GLU A 63 13.46 -19.14 -0.22
CA GLU A 63 13.65 -18.72 1.17
C GLU A 63 12.38 -18.03 1.68
N LEU A 64 12.02 -18.28 2.94
CA LEU A 64 10.96 -17.53 3.61
C LEU A 64 11.50 -16.13 3.92
N ASP A 65 10.93 -15.12 3.26
CA ASP A 65 11.37 -13.73 3.35
C ASP A 65 10.55 -12.93 4.37
N GLY A 66 9.28 -13.29 4.56
CA GLY A 66 8.46 -12.70 5.60
C GLY A 66 7.09 -13.35 5.72
N CYS A 67 6.37 -13.02 6.79
CA CYS A 67 4.97 -13.37 6.93
C CYS A 67 4.14 -12.12 7.21
N ASN A 68 2.89 -12.12 6.78
CA ASN A 68 1.90 -11.13 7.14
C ASN A 68 0.65 -11.84 7.63
N LEU A 69 -0.02 -11.22 8.57
CA LEU A 69 -1.29 -11.65 9.07
C LEU A 69 -2.31 -10.54 8.72
N GLN A 70 -3.53 -10.91 8.35
CA GLN A 70 -4.59 -9.96 8.04
C GLN A 70 -5.91 -10.49 8.59
N VAL A 71 -6.78 -9.61 9.09
CA VAL A 71 -8.16 -10.00 9.41
C VAL A 71 -8.98 -9.90 8.14
N SER A 72 -9.67 -10.97 7.75
CA SER A 72 -10.59 -10.95 6.60
C SER A 72 -11.64 -9.87 6.80
N GLY A 73 -11.60 -8.82 5.98
CA GLY A 73 -12.47 -7.64 6.05
C GLY A 73 -13.36 -7.47 4.81
N ALA A 74 -14.34 -6.58 4.93
CA ALA A 74 -15.18 -6.12 3.82
C ALA A 74 -14.84 -4.70 3.38
N SER A 75 -14.02 -3.99 4.16
CA SER A 75 -13.64 -2.60 3.90
C SER A 75 -12.59 -2.54 2.80
N VAL A 76 -12.96 -2.00 1.63
CA VAL A 76 -12.02 -1.78 0.52
C VAL A 76 -11.88 -0.29 0.31
N TRP A 77 -10.63 0.17 0.28
CA TRP A 77 -10.29 1.54 -0.08
C TRP A 77 -9.73 1.58 -1.48
N LYS A 78 -10.12 2.63 -2.20
CA LYS A 78 -9.45 3.05 -3.42
C LYS A 78 -8.53 4.21 -3.05
N VAL A 79 -7.25 4.09 -3.35
CA VAL A 79 -6.22 5.07 -2.99
C VAL A 79 -5.22 5.27 -4.12
N TYR A 80 -4.47 6.36 -4.05
CA TYR A 80 -3.28 6.59 -4.86
C TYR A 80 -2.04 6.47 -4.00
N LEU A 81 -0.98 5.85 -4.53
CA LEU A 81 0.34 5.89 -3.89
C LEU A 81 0.93 7.30 -3.97
N ASP A 82 1.58 7.73 -2.88
CA ASP A 82 2.48 8.87 -2.89
C ASP A 82 3.90 8.41 -3.22
N SER A 83 4.75 9.34 -3.68
CA SER A 83 6.19 9.10 -3.84
C SER A 83 6.89 8.69 -2.53
N LEU A 84 6.35 9.09 -1.38
CA LEU A 84 6.91 8.82 -0.07
C LEU A 84 6.69 7.36 0.37
N HIS A 85 7.79 6.62 0.38
CA HIS A 85 7.87 5.27 0.92
C HIS A 85 8.81 5.25 2.13
N LEU A 86 8.29 4.83 3.29
CA LEU A 86 9.07 4.73 4.51
C LEU A 86 9.85 3.42 4.58
N LYS A 87 9.30 2.36 3.96
CA LYS A 87 9.90 1.03 3.90
C LYS A 87 9.47 0.33 2.62
N LYS A 88 10.42 -0.30 1.90
CA LYS A 88 10.15 -1.11 0.70
C LYS A 88 10.83 -2.47 0.82
N ASP A 89 10.10 -3.45 1.36
CA ASP A 89 10.50 -4.85 1.35
C ASP A 89 9.58 -5.65 0.41
N THR A 90 10.02 -6.83 0.00
CA THR A 90 9.22 -7.75 -0.84
C THR A 90 8.04 -8.37 -0.11
N SER A 91 8.12 -8.51 1.21
CA SER A 91 6.99 -9.00 2.01
C SER A 91 6.03 -7.89 2.42
N ASN A 92 6.48 -6.63 2.54
CA ASN A 92 5.64 -5.51 2.92
C ASN A 92 6.21 -4.14 2.50
N VAL A 93 5.32 -3.21 2.14
CA VAL A 93 5.68 -1.82 1.79
C VAL A 93 4.94 -0.87 2.73
N VAL A 94 5.68 -0.01 3.43
CA VAL A 94 5.08 1.07 4.23
C VAL A 94 5.13 2.35 3.41
N ALA A 95 3.96 2.78 2.96
CA ALA A 95 3.82 3.91 2.03
C ALA A 95 2.82 4.94 2.53
N ALA A 96 3.05 6.18 2.11
CA ALA A 96 2.01 7.18 2.13
C ALA A 96 0.99 6.91 1.02
N VAL A 97 -0.29 7.09 1.35
CA VAL A 97 -1.40 6.93 0.41
C VAL A 97 -2.34 8.15 0.46
N LYS A 98 -2.91 8.48 -0.69
CA LYS A 98 -3.90 9.54 -0.88
C LYS A 98 -5.27 8.94 -1.16
N GLY A 99 -6.32 9.45 -0.49
CA GLY A 99 -7.69 8.97 -0.68
C GLY A 99 -8.19 9.28 -2.09
N TYR A 100 -8.85 8.29 -2.72
CA TYR A 100 -9.48 8.48 -4.02
C TYR A 100 -10.54 9.58 -3.92
N LYS A 101 -10.42 10.62 -4.75
CA LYS A 101 -11.19 11.89 -4.73
C LYS A 101 -10.92 12.81 -3.56
N THR A 102 -10.75 12.34 -2.33
CA THR A 102 -10.62 13.25 -1.18
C THR A 102 -9.24 13.88 -1.07
N GLY A 103 -8.20 13.21 -1.59
CA GLY A 103 -6.81 13.66 -1.44
C GLY A 103 -6.31 13.62 0.01
N GLY A 104 -7.10 13.04 0.94
CA GLY A 104 -6.69 12.84 2.33
C GLY A 104 -5.45 11.96 2.39
N PHE A 105 -4.52 12.27 3.29
CA PHE A 105 -3.22 11.60 3.39
C PHE A 105 -3.13 10.73 4.64
N THR A 106 -2.58 9.52 4.52
CA THR A 106 -2.24 8.64 5.65
C THR A 106 -1.08 7.71 5.31
N ILE A 107 -0.51 7.06 6.32
CA ILE A 107 0.46 5.97 6.17
C ILE A 107 -0.27 4.62 6.22
N MET A 108 0.12 3.70 5.35
CA MET A 108 -0.43 2.35 5.27
C MET A 108 0.69 1.32 5.09
N ASN A 109 0.55 0.19 5.79
CA ASN A 109 1.36 -1.00 5.57
C ASN A 109 0.67 -1.86 4.50
N ILE A 110 1.19 -1.82 3.28
CA ILE A 110 0.72 -2.62 2.15
C ILE A 110 1.34 -4.00 2.29
N ILE A 111 0.52 -4.98 2.65
CA ILE A 111 0.92 -6.39 2.69
C ILE A 111 0.78 -7.00 1.29
N ASN A 112 1.45 -8.12 1.05
CA ASN A 112 1.45 -8.79 -0.26
C ASN A 112 1.78 -7.88 -1.47
N PRO A 113 2.75 -6.93 -1.37
CA PRO A 113 2.97 -5.91 -2.39
C PRO A 113 3.39 -6.51 -3.75
N GLU A 114 3.92 -7.73 -3.80
CA GLU A 114 4.43 -8.35 -5.04
C GLU A 114 3.36 -8.76 -6.03
N VAL A 115 2.07 -8.63 -5.73
CA VAL A 115 1.01 -8.76 -6.75
C VAL A 115 0.88 -7.50 -7.60
N LEU A 116 1.36 -6.35 -7.11
CA LEU A 116 1.24 -5.04 -7.77
C LEU A 116 2.33 -4.84 -8.83
N PRO A 117 2.00 -4.27 -10.00
CA PRO A 117 2.98 -4.08 -11.08
C PRO A 117 4.03 -3.03 -10.75
N SER A 118 3.67 -2.00 -9.98
CA SER A 118 4.51 -0.82 -9.73
C SER A 118 4.17 -0.14 -8.40
N PHE A 119 5.10 0.68 -7.92
CA PHE A 119 4.94 1.53 -6.74
C PHE A 119 5.31 2.99 -7.07
N MET A 120 4.93 3.47 -8.25
CA MET A 120 5.17 4.84 -8.66
C MET A 120 4.14 5.77 -8.02
N GLU A 121 4.48 7.05 -7.90
CA GLU A 121 3.51 8.06 -7.49
C GLU A 121 2.28 8.03 -8.41
N ASN A 122 1.11 8.22 -7.81
CA ASN A 122 -0.20 8.22 -8.47
C ASN A 122 -0.65 6.86 -9.03
N ASP A 123 0.08 5.77 -8.74
CA ASP A 123 -0.45 4.44 -9.01
C ASP A 123 -1.73 4.22 -8.18
N GLU A 124 -2.79 3.81 -8.87
CA GLU A 124 -4.10 3.55 -8.29
C GLU A 124 -4.14 2.14 -7.69
N LEU A 125 -4.54 2.05 -6.42
CA LEU A 125 -4.68 0.79 -5.71
C LEU A 125 -6.11 0.61 -5.20
N GLU A 126 -6.60 -0.63 -5.30
CA GLU A 126 -7.73 -1.11 -4.51
C GLU A 126 -7.20 -2.09 -3.48
N VAL A 127 -7.43 -1.80 -2.20
CA VAL A 127 -6.88 -2.56 -1.07
C VAL A 127 -7.96 -2.86 -0.05
N GLN A 128 -7.99 -4.09 0.48
CA GLN A 128 -8.78 -4.39 1.68
C GLN A 128 -8.05 -3.84 2.89
N VAL A 129 -8.69 -2.93 3.63
CA VAL A 129 -8.03 -2.20 4.73
C VAL A 129 -8.62 -2.59 6.08
N VAL A 130 -7.74 -2.91 7.01
CA VAL A 130 -8.06 -3.06 8.43
C VAL A 130 -7.12 -2.21 9.27
N ALA A 131 -7.64 -1.70 10.39
CA ALA A 131 -6.85 -1.00 11.40
C ALA A 131 -6.61 -1.94 12.58
N ASN A 132 -5.38 -2.42 12.75
CA ASN A 132 -5.00 -3.24 13.90
C ASN A 132 -4.72 -2.32 15.08
N ALA A 133 -5.62 -2.29 16.05
CA ALA A 133 -5.54 -1.35 17.16
C ALA A 133 -4.47 -1.76 18.18
N ILE A 134 -3.81 -0.74 18.71
CA ILE A 134 -2.90 -0.83 19.86
C ILE A 134 -3.62 -0.35 21.12
N SER A 135 -4.53 0.61 20.97
CA SER A 135 -5.41 1.07 22.02
C SER A 135 -6.74 1.52 21.44
N VAL A 136 -7.82 1.33 22.23
CA VAL A 136 -9.17 1.70 21.84
C VAL A 136 -9.91 2.27 23.05
N ASN A 137 -10.62 3.37 22.84
CA ASN A 137 -11.56 3.95 23.79
C ASN A 137 -12.92 4.13 23.12
N TYR A 138 -14.00 3.86 23.86
CA TYR A 138 -15.38 4.13 23.41
C TYR A 138 -16.03 5.20 24.28
N TYR A 139 -16.78 6.08 23.63
CA TYR A 139 -17.48 7.20 24.24
C TYR A 139 -18.95 7.19 23.83
N GLU A 140 -19.82 7.72 24.69
CA GLU A 140 -21.24 7.79 24.39
C GLU A 140 -21.54 8.62 23.14
N ASN A 141 -20.81 9.73 22.96
CA ASN A 141 -20.97 10.72 21.89
C ASN A 141 -19.73 11.61 21.81
N GLU A 142 -19.75 12.59 20.89
CA GLU A 142 -18.65 13.54 20.67
C GLU A 142 -18.37 14.44 21.89
N ASP A 143 -19.40 14.85 22.63
CA ASP A 143 -19.23 15.67 23.85
C ASP A 143 -18.45 14.91 24.93
N ALA A 144 -18.76 13.61 25.11
CA ALA A 144 -18.06 12.75 26.04
C ALA A 144 -16.58 12.55 25.66
N LEU A 145 -16.27 12.47 24.35
CA LEU A 145 -14.88 12.48 23.88
C LEU A 145 -14.23 13.85 24.18
N ALA A 146 -14.90 14.95 23.85
CA ALA A 146 -14.41 16.31 24.07
C ALA A 146 -14.05 16.58 25.53
N ASP A 147 -14.80 16.03 26.48
CA ASP A 147 -14.54 16.16 27.92
C ASP A 147 -13.23 15.50 28.37
N THR A 148 -12.69 14.56 27.59
CA THR A 148 -11.38 13.94 27.86
C THR A 148 -10.20 14.73 27.33
N ILE A 149 -10.44 15.70 26.46
CA ILE A 149 -9.41 16.53 25.84
C ILE A 149 -9.23 17.81 26.64
N ASP A 150 -7.99 18.03 27.10
CA ASP A 150 -7.60 19.25 27.79
C ASP A 150 -7.58 20.45 26.83
N PRO A 151 -8.03 21.65 27.26
CA PRO A 151 -7.87 22.84 26.45
C PRO A 151 -6.40 23.24 26.32
N ILE A 152 -6.05 23.86 25.20
CA ILE A 152 -4.69 24.35 24.91
C ILE A 152 -4.29 25.38 25.98
N LYS A 153 -3.19 25.08 26.69
CA LYS A 153 -2.67 25.93 27.76
C LYS A 153 -1.67 26.96 27.22
N GLU A 154 -0.93 26.61 26.18
CA GLU A 154 0.14 27.42 25.60
C GLU A 154 0.15 27.27 24.07
N SER A 155 0.29 28.38 23.34
CA SER A 155 0.36 28.43 21.87
C SER A 155 1.03 29.74 21.43
N LYS A 156 1.72 29.74 20.28
CA LYS A 156 2.22 30.97 19.63
C LYS A 156 1.08 31.87 19.11
N HIS A 157 -0.10 31.27 18.94
CA HIS A 157 -1.33 31.88 18.48
C HIS A 157 -2.31 31.96 19.67
N GLU A 158 -2.48 33.15 20.25
CA GLU A 158 -3.28 33.39 21.47
C GLU A 158 -4.74 32.97 21.30
N GLU A 159 -5.27 33.04 20.08
CA GLU A 159 -6.64 32.64 19.73
C GLU A 159 -6.95 31.17 20.02
N PHE A 160 -5.92 30.31 20.06
CA PHE A 160 -6.09 28.89 20.36
C PHE A 160 -6.06 28.57 21.85
N ILE A 161 -5.55 29.47 22.70
CA ILE A 161 -5.49 29.23 24.15
C ILE A 161 -6.91 29.09 24.71
N GLY A 162 -7.17 28.01 25.45
CA GLY A 162 -8.48 27.66 25.98
C GLY A 162 -9.38 26.87 25.01
N GLN A 163 -9.00 26.72 23.75
CA GLN A 163 -9.72 25.87 22.80
C GLN A 163 -9.37 24.39 22.98
N LYS A 164 -10.29 23.50 22.60
CA LYS A 164 -10.05 22.05 22.49
C LYS A 164 -10.02 21.67 21.02
N PHE A 165 -9.00 20.93 20.60
CA PHE A 165 -8.94 20.36 19.25
C PHE A 165 -9.37 18.91 19.32
N ILE A 166 -10.50 18.64 18.68
CA ILE A 166 -11.13 17.32 18.62
C ILE A 166 -10.95 16.81 17.20
N PRO A 167 -10.43 15.59 17.00
CA PRO A 167 -10.38 14.99 15.67
C PRO A 167 -11.79 14.92 15.06
N ALA A 168 -11.90 15.19 13.77
CA ALA A 168 -13.18 15.09 13.07
C ALA A 168 -13.68 13.63 13.07
N MET A 169 -14.99 13.42 13.14
CA MET A 169 -15.55 12.07 13.02
C MET A 169 -15.27 11.52 11.61
N GLY A 170 -14.68 10.32 11.56
CA GLY A 170 -14.20 9.70 10.32
C GLY A 170 -12.78 10.10 9.93
N SER A 171 -12.05 10.82 10.80
CA SER A 171 -10.65 11.16 10.54
C SER A 171 -9.73 9.95 10.74
N VAL A 172 -8.78 9.81 9.81
CA VAL A 172 -7.62 8.92 9.93
C VAL A 172 -6.40 9.83 9.84
N PHE A 173 -5.73 10.03 10.97
CA PHE A 173 -4.67 11.02 11.11
C PHE A 173 -3.32 10.34 11.35
N PRO A 174 -2.30 10.50 10.47
CA PRO A 174 -1.01 9.83 10.58
C PRO A 174 -0.12 10.48 11.65
N ASN A 175 -0.53 10.38 12.91
CA ASN A 175 0.10 11.05 14.04
C ASN A 175 1.52 10.55 14.29
N GLY A 176 1.81 9.28 14.04
CA GLY A 176 3.13 8.67 14.18
C GLY A 176 4.14 9.36 13.29
N PHE A 177 3.91 9.26 11.98
CA PHE A 177 4.72 9.91 10.96
C PHE A 177 4.91 11.40 11.23
N LEU A 178 3.83 12.15 11.49
CA LEU A 178 3.92 13.59 11.71
C LEU A 178 4.74 13.95 12.94
N ARG A 179 4.66 13.17 14.03
CA ARG A 179 5.40 13.40 15.27
C ARG A 179 6.90 13.22 15.07
N ASP A 180 7.29 12.15 14.39
CA ASP A 180 8.70 11.77 14.24
C ASP A 180 9.40 12.60 13.15
N HIS A 181 8.63 13.20 12.24
CA HIS A 181 9.12 14.04 11.14
C HIS A 181 8.88 15.55 11.35
N MET A 182 8.56 15.99 12.58
CA MET A 182 8.47 17.42 12.89
C MET A 182 9.86 18.07 12.81
N VAL A 183 10.02 19.04 11.91
CA VAL A 183 11.24 19.87 11.84
C VAL A 183 11.36 20.69 13.12
N THR A 184 12.38 20.41 13.93
CA THR A 184 12.70 21.19 15.13
C THR A 184 13.84 22.17 14.85
N GLU A 185 13.88 23.29 15.59
CA GLU A 185 14.94 24.32 15.45
C GLU A 185 16.37 23.78 15.71
N GLU A 186 16.49 22.60 16.34
CA GLU A 186 17.75 21.94 16.71
C GLU A 186 18.22 20.86 15.73
N GLN A 187 17.42 20.48 14.73
CA GLN A 187 17.82 19.47 13.75
C GLN A 187 18.74 20.10 12.68
N ASP A 188 20.03 19.77 12.76
CA ASP A 188 20.97 19.93 11.64
C ASP A 188 20.38 19.26 10.39
N VAL A 189 20.31 20.02 9.30
CA VAL A 189 19.59 19.77 8.04
C VAL A 189 20.19 18.61 7.20
N GLN A 190 20.82 17.60 7.80
CA GLN A 190 21.65 16.62 7.06
C GLN A 190 21.55 15.16 7.53
N LYS A 191 20.50 14.75 8.24
CA LYS A 191 20.21 13.31 8.37
C LYS A 191 18.93 13.00 7.62
N GLU A 192 19.02 12.08 6.66
CA GLU A 192 17.83 11.41 6.14
C GLU A 192 17.10 10.79 7.33
N PRO A 193 15.77 11.01 7.46
CA PRO A 193 15.00 10.40 8.51
C PRO A 193 15.08 8.87 8.37
N GLU A 194 15.54 8.20 9.43
CA GLU A 194 15.47 6.74 9.53
C GLU A 194 14.03 6.36 9.88
N TYR A 195 13.46 5.41 9.14
CA TYR A 195 12.13 4.85 9.43
C TYR A 195 12.06 4.31 10.87
N ASN A 196 11.01 4.69 11.57
CA ASN A 196 10.64 4.20 12.88
C ASN A 196 9.31 3.45 12.79
N SER A 197 9.16 2.33 13.51
CA SER A 197 7.88 1.60 13.57
C SER A 197 6.72 2.47 14.06
N ASP A 198 7.03 3.50 14.87
CA ASP A 198 6.03 4.45 15.32
C ASP A 198 5.48 5.35 14.19
N ASP A 199 6.16 5.45 13.04
CA ASP A 199 5.70 6.23 11.89
C ASP A 199 4.37 5.68 11.32
N GLU A 200 4.13 4.38 11.49
CA GLU A 200 2.93 3.68 11.03
C GLU A 200 1.69 4.00 11.87
N LEU A 201 1.85 4.66 13.02
CA LEU A 201 0.75 4.91 13.94
C LEU A 201 -0.21 5.96 13.37
N VAL A 202 -1.47 5.56 13.29
CA VAL A 202 -2.58 6.44 12.94
C VAL A 202 -3.54 6.60 14.12
N LEU A 203 -4.04 7.81 14.30
CA LEU A 203 -5.13 8.15 15.20
C LEU A 203 -6.42 8.13 14.39
N ILE A 204 -7.31 7.24 14.77
CA ILE A 204 -8.60 7.05 14.13
C ILE A 204 -9.67 7.52 15.10
N THR A 205 -10.62 8.33 14.63
CA THR A 205 -11.78 8.75 15.40
C THR A 205 -13.01 8.65 14.52
N GLY A 206 -14.09 8.03 15.00
CA GLY A 206 -15.31 7.90 14.19
C GLY A 206 -16.52 7.40 14.96
N ILE A 207 -17.66 7.45 14.27
CA ILE A 207 -18.94 6.95 14.78
C ILE A 207 -19.09 5.48 14.36
N VAL A 208 -19.39 4.63 15.34
CA VAL A 208 -19.59 3.19 15.14
C VAL A 208 -20.81 2.94 14.27
N LYS A 209 -20.59 2.28 13.13
CA LYS A 209 -21.64 1.80 12.22
C LYS A 209 -22.11 0.39 12.56
N ASN A 210 -21.18 -0.50 12.89
CA ASN A 210 -21.48 -1.89 13.28
C ASN A 210 -20.33 -2.48 14.10
N ILE A 211 -20.63 -3.54 14.86
CA ILE A 211 -19.67 -4.29 15.67
C ILE A 211 -19.93 -5.78 15.51
N TYR A 212 -18.87 -6.53 15.23
CA TYR A 212 -18.91 -7.98 15.09
C TYR A 212 -17.88 -8.65 15.98
N ILE A 213 -18.14 -9.91 16.34
CA ILE A 213 -17.14 -10.76 16.99
C ILE A 213 -16.63 -11.74 15.95
N LYS A 214 -15.33 -11.68 15.67
CA LYS A 214 -14.61 -12.59 14.77
C LYS A 214 -13.75 -13.55 15.60
N LYS A 215 -13.26 -14.61 14.95
CA LYS A 215 -12.60 -15.73 15.64
C LYS A 215 -11.41 -16.24 14.86
N VAL A 216 -10.42 -16.72 15.60
CA VAL A 216 -9.33 -17.53 15.04
C VAL A 216 -9.66 -19.01 15.24
N ILE A 217 -9.62 -19.76 14.15
CA ILE A 217 -9.92 -21.20 14.15
C ILE A 217 -8.76 -21.94 13.50
N ILE A 218 -8.17 -22.89 14.22
CA ILE A 218 -7.09 -23.77 13.75
C ILE A 218 -7.54 -25.21 14.00
N GLU A 219 -7.52 -26.06 12.97
CA GLU A 219 -7.94 -27.47 13.07
C GLU A 219 -9.29 -27.69 13.77
N GLU A 220 -10.28 -26.85 13.46
CA GLU A 220 -11.63 -26.83 14.07
C GLU A 220 -11.70 -26.35 15.54
N GLU A 221 -10.57 -26.06 16.18
CA GLU A 221 -10.51 -25.50 17.52
C GLU A 221 -10.54 -23.96 17.49
N GLU A 222 -11.31 -23.36 18.40
CA GLU A 222 -11.39 -21.90 18.58
C GLU A 222 -10.25 -21.44 19.49
N PHE A 223 -9.30 -20.68 18.94
CA PHE A 223 -8.13 -20.19 19.69
C PHE A 223 -8.38 -18.81 20.31
N SER A 224 -9.08 -17.93 19.61
CA SER A 224 -9.34 -16.56 20.09
C SER A 224 -10.64 -15.97 19.54
N LYS A 225 -11.14 -14.94 20.23
CA LYS A 225 -12.24 -14.07 19.81
C LYS A 225 -11.84 -12.62 19.96
N PHE A 226 -12.16 -11.82 18.96
CA PHE A 226 -11.85 -10.39 18.95
C PHE A 226 -13.00 -9.59 18.33
N LEU A 227 -12.99 -8.28 18.57
CA LEU A 227 -13.99 -7.35 18.08
C LEU A 227 -13.52 -6.73 16.77
N VAL A 228 -14.46 -6.54 15.86
CA VAL A 228 -14.26 -5.77 14.63
C VAL A 228 -15.34 -4.72 14.56
N THR A 229 -14.92 -3.45 14.61
CA THR A 229 -15.81 -2.29 14.65
C THR A 229 -15.68 -1.52 13.34
N THR A 230 -16.79 -1.37 12.62
CA THR A 230 -16.82 -0.61 11.36
C THR A 230 -17.17 0.85 11.63
N ILE A 231 -16.40 1.77 11.05
CA ILE A 231 -16.69 3.20 11.01
C ILE A 231 -16.66 3.70 9.55
N GLY A 232 -17.27 4.85 9.28
CA GLY A 232 -17.03 5.56 8.02
C GLY A 232 -15.88 6.54 8.17
N THR A 233 -15.01 6.64 7.17
CA THR A 233 -13.87 7.57 7.14
C THR A 233 -13.83 8.37 5.85
N GLN A 234 -12.93 9.36 5.80
CA GLN A 234 -12.62 10.12 4.58
C GLN A 234 -12.04 9.26 3.42
N PHE A 235 -11.71 8.00 3.65
CA PHE A 235 -11.21 7.06 2.64
C PHE A 235 -12.24 5.97 2.26
N GLY A 236 -13.37 5.93 2.95
CA GLY A 236 -14.33 4.82 2.88
C GLY A 236 -14.56 4.19 4.24
N ASP A 237 -15.29 3.07 4.27
CA ASP A 237 -15.50 2.32 5.53
C ASP A 237 -14.18 1.69 6.01
N LEU A 238 -14.00 1.63 7.33
CA LEU A 238 -12.81 1.05 7.97
C LEU A 238 -13.23 0.11 9.09
N GLU A 239 -12.64 -1.08 9.10
CA GLU A 239 -12.76 -2.05 10.18
C GLU A 239 -11.59 -1.89 11.18
N ILE A 240 -11.91 -1.52 12.42
CA ILE A 240 -10.96 -1.46 13.53
C ILE A 240 -11.00 -2.78 14.28
N VAL A 241 -9.88 -3.49 14.28
CA VAL A 241 -9.68 -4.78 14.93
C VAL A 241 -9.08 -4.55 16.31
N HIS A 242 -9.73 -5.07 17.35
CA HIS A 242 -9.18 -5.01 18.70
C HIS A 242 -9.71 -6.13 19.58
N SER A 243 -8.93 -6.48 20.58
CA SER A 243 -9.29 -7.48 21.57
C SER A 243 -10.24 -6.91 22.63
N ARG A 244 -10.81 -7.81 23.44
CA ARG A 244 -11.56 -7.39 24.63
C ARG A 244 -10.62 -6.87 25.72
N SER A 245 -9.39 -7.38 25.79
CA SER A 245 -8.39 -7.00 26.78
C SER A 245 -7.97 -5.52 26.68
N MET A 246 -8.06 -4.92 25.49
CA MET A 246 -7.81 -3.50 25.24
C MET A 246 -8.88 -2.54 25.78
N ILE A 247 -10.05 -3.03 26.20
CA ILE A 247 -11.20 -2.17 26.54
C ILE A 247 -11.37 -2.03 28.05
N SER A 248 -11.48 -0.80 28.54
CA SER A 248 -11.73 -0.56 29.96
C SER A 248 -13.17 -0.90 30.37
N ASP A 249 -13.40 -1.23 31.64
CA ASP A 249 -14.75 -1.54 32.14
C ASP A 249 -15.75 -0.39 31.97
N LYS A 250 -15.25 0.85 31.91
CA LYS A 250 -16.06 2.05 31.72
C LYS A 250 -16.58 2.18 30.29
N ASP A 251 -15.88 1.59 29.33
CA ASP A 251 -16.15 1.74 27.91
C ASP A 251 -17.10 0.65 27.39
N ILE A 252 -17.22 -0.48 28.10
CA ILE A 252 -18.12 -1.60 27.75
C ILE A 252 -19.53 -1.15 27.36
N PRO A 253 -20.21 -0.24 28.09
CA PRO A 253 -21.58 0.17 27.75
C PRO A 253 -21.69 0.93 26.42
N PHE A 254 -20.56 1.39 25.88
CA PHE A 254 -20.46 2.18 24.66
C PHE A 254 -19.95 1.36 23.46
N ILE A 255 -19.73 0.05 23.61
CA ILE A 255 -19.50 -0.87 22.49
C ILE A 255 -20.84 -1.12 21.78
N LYS A 256 -21.32 -0.14 21.00
CA LYS A 256 -22.58 -0.21 20.24
C LYS A 256 -22.60 0.77 19.07
N GLU A 257 -23.50 0.54 18.11
CA GLU A 257 -23.78 1.48 17.02
C GLU A 257 -24.14 2.88 17.53
N GLY A 258 -23.67 3.91 16.82
CA GLY A 258 -23.87 5.32 17.15
C GLY A 258 -22.96 5.88 18.25
N ALA A 259 -22.21 5.04 18.96
CA ALA A 259 -21.17 5.50 19.88
C ALA A 259 -19.95 6.04 19.11
N VAL A 260 -19.08 6.77 19.81
CA VAL A 260 -17.80 7.23 19.26
C VAL A 260 -16.70 6.26 19.67
N ILE A 261 -15.84 5.90 18.71
CA ILE A 261 -14.61 5.14 18.95
C ILE A 261 -13.41 6.02 18.62
N GLN A 262 -12.40 5.99 19.49
CA GLN A 262 -11.07 6.52 19.21
C GLN A 262 -10.05 5.39 19.36
N ALA A 263 -9.19 5.23 18.36
CA ALA A 263 -8.17 4.19 18.35
C ALA A 263 -6.82 4.75 17.89
N VAL A 264 -5.74 4.24 18.49
CA VAL A 264 -4.40 4.30 17.90
C VAL A 264 -4.15 2.95 17.27
N ALA A 265 -3.81 2.91 15.98
CA ALA A 265 -3.72 1.69 15.21
C ALA A 265 -2.63 1.75 14.14
N VAL A 266 -2.34 0.59 13.54
CA VAL A 266 -1.61 0.49 12.28
C VAL A 266 -2.58 0.06 11.18
N LEU A 267 -2.56 0.76 10.04
CA LEU A 267 -3.35 0.37 8.88
C LEU A 267 -2.63 -0.73 8.09
N SER A 268 -3.32 -1.82 7.83
CA SER A 268 -2.87 -2.90 6.95
C SER A 268 -3.78 -2.95 5.73
N GLY A 269 -3.19 -2.78 4.54
CA GLY A 269 -3.88 -2.82 3.25
C GLY A 269 -3.43 -4.02 2.42
N ASP A 270 -4.37 -4.88 2.04
CA ASP A 270 -4.10 -6.04 1.18
C ASP A 270 -4.56 -5.77 -0.25
N PRO A 271 -3.65 -5.66 -1.23
CA PRO A 271 -3.98 -5.54 -2.64
C PRO A 271 -4.34 -6.89 -3.28
N ALA A 272 -4.09 -8.04 -2.63
CA ALA A 272 -4.36 -9.37 -3.17
C ALA A 272 -5.85 -9.75 -3.10
N ILE A 273 -6.70 -8.85 -3.60
CA ILE A 273 -8.14 -8.97 -3.67
C ILE A 273 -8.62 -8.86 -5.13
N ASN A 274 -9.88 -9.20 -5.38
CA ASN A 274 -10.49 -9.10 -6.71
C ASN A 274 -9.60 -9.78 -7.76
N GLU A 275 -9.19 -9.07 -8.82
CA GLU A 275 -8.37 -9.63 -9.89
C GLU A 275 -6.96 -10.06 -9.45
N TYR A 276 -6.46 -9.52 -8.33
CA TYR A 276 -5.15 -9.88 -7.76
C TYR A 276 -5.23 -11.04 -6.75
N GLU A 277 -6.42 -11.59 -6.47
CA GLU A 277 -6.59 -12.68 -5.50
C GLU A 277 -5.81 -13.95 -5.87
N ASP A 278 -5.55 -14.14 -7.17
CA ASP A 278 -4.79 -15.26 -7.72
C ASP A 278 -3.34 -14.88 -8.12
N GLY A 279 -2.94 -13.64 -7.85
CA GLY A 279 -1.58 -13.13 -8.06
C GLY A 279 -1.48 -12.06 -9.14
N ILE A 280 -0.30 -11.94 -9.75
CA ILE A 280 -0.04 -10.96 -10.80
C ILE A 280 -1.04 -11.06 -11.96
N ILE A 281 -1.44 -9.91 -12.48
CA ILE A 281 -2.35 -9.82 -13.63
C ILE A 281 -1.55 -9.50 -14.89
N LYS A 282 -1.54 -10.44 -15.84
CA LYS A 282 -0.93 -10.25 -17.16
C LYS A 282 -1.88 -9.57 -18.12
N ASN A 283 -1.72 -8.26 -18.28
CA ASN A 283 -2.45 -7.50 -19.27
C ASN A 283 -1.64 -6.25 -19.66
N HIS A 284 -1.97 -5.67 -20.81
CA HIS A 284 -1.22 -4.55 -21.36
C HIS A 284 -1.08 -3.34 -20.40
N LYS A 285 -2.06 -3.09 -19.52
CA LYS A 285 -1.97 -2.00 -18.52
C LYS A 285 -0.92 -2.32 -17.47
N ASN A 286 -1.02 -3.49 -16.84
CA ASN A 286 -0.13 -3.90 -15.76
C ASN A 286 1.28 -4.19 -16.26
N ASP A 287 1.41 -4.75 -17.46
CA ASP A 287 2.69 -5.03 -18.11
C ASP A 287 3.45 -3.73 -18.42
N LEU A 288 2.75 -2.70 -18.93
CA LEU A 288 3.33 -1.36 -19.10
C LEU A 288 3.70 -0.72 -17.76
N SER A 289 2.86 -0.83 -16.72
CA SER A 289 3.19 -0.30 -15.39
C SER A 289 4.44 -0.96 -14.81
N ALA A 290 4.58 -2.28 -14.94
CA ALA A 290 5.75 -3.02 -14.49
C ALA A 290 7.01 -2.64 -15.29
N LEU A 291 6.91 -2.51 -16.61
CA LEU A 291 8.02 -2.04 -17.46
C LEU A 291 8.41 -0.60 -17.10
N ARG A 292 7.45 0.30 -16.92
CA ARG A 292 7.69 1.68 -16.51
C ARG A 292 8.46 1.73 -15.18
N TYR A 293 8.00 0.97 -14.19
CA TYR A 293 8.67 0.86 -12.89
C TYR A 293 10.09 0.31 -13.02
N ALA A 294 10.31 -0.73 -13.82
CA ALA A 294 11.64 -1.29 -14.06
C ALA A 294 12.60 -0.29 -14.74
N LEU A 295 12.11 0.49 -15.71
CA LEU A 295 12.91 1.52 -16.38
C LEU A 295 13.33 2.64 -15.39
N MET A 296 12.44 3.00 -14.46
CA MET A 296 12.68 4.07 -13.50
C MET A 296 13.54 3.66 -12.30
N GLU A 297 13.25 2.51 -11.70
CA GLU A 297 13.79 2.14 -10.39
C GLU A 297 14.90 1.07 -10.46
N GLY A 298 15.23 0.56 -11.65
CA GLY A 298 16.32 -0.41 -11.82
C GLY A 298 16.06 -1.78 -11.19
N ASN A 299 14.78 -2.13 -10.97
CA ASN A 299 14.32 -3.42 -10.45
C ASN A 299 13.70 -4.26 -11.58
N ALA A 300 14.48 -4.52 -12.64
CA ALA A 300 13.99 -5.18 -13.83
C ALA A 300 13.72 -6.68 -13.64
N GLU A 301 14.16 -7.27 -12.53
CA GLU A 301 13.83 -8.64 -12.15
C GLU A 301 12.32 -8.86 -12.04
N ARG A 302 11.54 -7.81 -11.75
CA ARG A 302 10.08 -7.83 -11.80
C ARG A 302 9.54 -8.13 -13.19
N LEU A 303 10.32 -8.01 -14.26
CA LEU A 303 9.85 -8.35 -15.60
C LEU A 303 9.92 -9.86 -15.88
N ASN A 304 10.60 -10.64 -15.03
CA ASN A 304 10.77 -12.08 -15.22
C ASN A 304 9.49 -12.88 -15.51
N PRO A 305 8.39 -12.70 -14.75
CA PRO A 305 7.18 -13.48 -14.96
C PRO A 305 6.35 -12.99 -16.16
N ILE A 306 6.63 -11.82 -16.72
CA ILE A 306 5.84 -11.21 -17.81
C ILE A 306 6.60 -11.10 -19.13
N LEU A 307 7.92 -11.32 -19.16
CA LEU A 307 8.71 -11.41 -20.40
C LEU A 307 8.73 -12.85 -20.95
N ASP A 308 8.55 -12.96 -22.27
CA ASP A 308 8.86 -14.18 -23.00
C ASP A 308 10.37 -14.48 -22.96
N ASP A 309 10.77 -15.75 -22.95
CA ASP A 309 12.18 -16.16 -22.86
C ASP A 309 13.01 -15.61 -24.04
N ASP A 310 12.41 -15.53 -25.23
CA ASP A 310 13.03 -15.06 -26.47
C ASP A 310 12.69 -13.59 -26.79
N ALA A 311 12.18 -12.83 -25.80
CA ALA A 311 11.78 -11.44 -25.97
C ALA A 311 12.90 -10.58 -26.59
N VAL A 312 12.50 -9.59 -27.38
CA VAL A 312 13.39 -8.69 -28.11
C VAL A 312 13.21 -7.25 -27.61
N PHE A 313 14.31 -6.59 -27.30
CA PHE A 313 14.34 -5.16 -27.01
C PHE A 313 15.03 -4.40 -28.15
N GLU A 314 14.29 -3.52 -28.81
CA GLU A 314 14.76 -2.64 -29.87
C GLU A 314 14.77 -1.19 -29.39
N SER A 315 15.84 -0.47 -29.71
CA SER A 315 15.99 0.93 -29.34
C SER A 315 16.67 1.69 -30.46
N VAL A 316 16.15 2.89 -30.76
CA VAL A 316 16.77 3.86 -31.66
C VAL A 316 18.20 4.25 -31.25
N ASN A 317 18.56 4.03 -29.98
CA ASN A 317 19.88 4.33 -29.43
C ASN A 317 20.86 3.14 -29.51
N MET A 318 20.46 2.01 -30.13
CA MET A 318 21.27 0.80 -30.21
C MET A 318 21.49 0.37 -31.67
N GLU A 319 22.70 -0.11 -31.98
CA GLU A 319 23.01 -0.63 -33.32
C GLU A 319 22.37 -2.00 -33.61
N SER A 320 22.04 -2.76 -32.57
CA SER A 320 21.47 -4.11 -32.68
C SER A 320 20.47 -4.40 -31.56
N PRO A 321 19.39 -5.16 -31.85
CA PRO A 321 18.43 -5.59 -30.83
C PRO A 321 19.07 -6.46 -29.75
N ILE A 322 18.54 -6.35 -28.54
CA ILE A 322 18.86 -7.26 -27.44
C ILE A 322 17.87 -8.41 -27.47
N ASN A 323 18.40 -9.63 -27.55
CA ASN A 323 17.58 -10.84 -27.68
C ASN A 323 17.73 -11.71 -26.44
N GLY A 324 16.59 -12.02 -25.83
CA GLY A 324 16.42 -12.89 -24.68
C GLY A 324 16.17 -12.13 -23.38
N LYS A 325 15.17 -12.58 -22.62
CA LYS A 325 14.69 -12.00 -21.36
C LYS A 325 15.82 -11.55 -20.41
N ASN A 326 16.73 -12.45 -20.06
CA ASN A 326 17.78 -12.15 -19.07
C ASN A 326 18.67 -11.00 -19.51
N LYS A 327 18.97 -10.88 -20.82
CA LYS A 327 19.80 -9.79 -21.32
C LYS A 327 19.07 -8.45 -21.33
N ILE A 328 17.76 -8.46 -21.52
CA ILE A 328 16.92 -7.26 -21.42
C ILE A 328 16.93 -6.77 -19.97
N ILE A 329 16.69 -7.66 -19.00
CA ILE A 329 16.73 -7.35 -17.57
C ILE A 329 18.10 -6.80 -17.16
N GLU A 330 19.19 -7.50 -17.49
CA GLU A 330 20.56 -7.04 -17.24
C GLU A 330 20.84 -5.66 -17.83
N LYS A 331 20.30 -5.39 -19.03
CA LYS A 331 20.51 -4.10 -19.69
C LYS A 331 19.79 -2.95 -18.99
N ILE A 332 18.53 -3.15 -18.59
CA ILE A 332 17.74 -2.13 -17.91
C ILE A 332 18.43 -1.76 -16.59
N ASN A 333 18.80 -2.76 -15.78
CA ASN A 333 19.51 -2.54 -14.52
C ASN A 333 20.86 -1.85 -14.76
N TYR A 334 21.64 -2.29 -15.76
CA TYR A 334 22.90 -1.63 -16.12
C TYR A 334 22.73 -0.15 -16.46
N VAL A 335 21.69 0.21 -17.23
CA VAL A 335 21.44 1.62 -17.59
C VAL A 335 21.08 2.42 -16.33
N ASN A 336 20.22 1.87 -15.46
CA ASN A 336 19.82 2.53 -14.22
C ASN A 336 21.02 2.76 -13.28
N ASP A 337 21.88 1.74 -13.11
CA ASP A 337 23.06 1.80 -12.24
C ASP A 337 24.17 2.75 -12.73
N ASN A 338 24.21 3.04 -14.03
CA ASN A 338 25.34 3.75 -14.66
C ASN A 338 24.96 5.10 -15.29
N THR A 339 23.68 5.45 -15.30
CA THR A 339 23.23 6.74 -15.82
C THR A 339 23.41 7.85 -14.78
N SER A 340 23.71 9.06 -15.25
CA SER A 340 23.63 10.29 -14.45
C SER A 340 22.47 11.18 -14.88
N ILE A 341 21.67 10.72 -15.84
CA ILE A 341 20.51 11.44 -16.39
C ILE A 341 19.35 11.23 -15.43
N ASN A 342 18.66 12.32 -15.09
CA ASN A 342 17.40 12.23 -14.38
C ASN A 342 16.31 11.84 -15.38
N TYR A 343 15.74 10.66 -15.22
CA TYR A 343 14.65 10.20 -16.08
C TYR A 343 13.31 10.48 -15.42
N TYR A 344 12.31 10.71 -16.26
CA TYR A 344 10.90 10.69 -15.90
C TYR A 344 10.16 9.76 -16.85
N SER A 345 9.10 9.12 -16.36
CA SER A 345 8.31 8.22 -17.18
C SER A 345 6.82 8.36 -16.92
N TYR A 346 6.07 8.38 -18.01
CA TYR A 346 4.64 8.64 -17.99
C TYR A 346 3.90 7.56 -18.77
N LEU A 347 2.79 7.07 -18.24
CA LEU A 347 1.85 6.30 -19.05
C LEU A 347 1.10 7.27 -19.96
N ALA A 348 0.90 6.89 -21.22
CA ALA A 348 0.29 7.74 -22.23
C ALA A 348 -0.55 6.96 -23.23
N THR A 349 -1.37 7.68 -23.98
CA THR A 349 -2.12 7.17 -25.14
C THR A 349 -1.58 7.77 -26.42
N LEU A 350 -1.32 6.94 -27.43
CA LEU A 350 -0.95 7.37 -28.77
C LEU A 350 -2.18 7.75 -29.61
N HIS A 351 -1.96 8.62 -30.59
CA HIS A 351 -2.98 9.15 -31.50
C HIS A 351 -2.67 8.87 -32.97
N LYS A 352 -3.63 9.19 -33.84
CA LYS A 352 -3.53 9.11 -35.30
C LYS A 352 -3.37 7.68 -35.82
N GLU A 353 -2.16 7.29 -36.23
CA GLU A 353 -1.88 5.98 -36.82
C GLU A 353 -1.95 4.87 -35.76
N TYR A 354 -1.75 5.23 -34.49
CA TYR A 354 -1.74 4.34 -33.32
C TYR A 354 -2.86 4.70 -32.33
N GLU A 355 -3.98 5.19 -32.84
CA GLU A 355 -5.08 5.74 -32.03
C GLU A 355 -5.53 4.78 -30.91
N GLY A 356 -5.39 5.23 -29.66
CA GLY A 356 -5.81 4.49 -28.48
C GLY A 356 -4.79 3.49 -27.94
N GLU A 357 -3.66 3.29 -28.62
CA GLU A 357 -2.59 2.42 -28.12
C GLU A 357 -1.94 3.02 -26.88
N ARG A 358 -1.62 2.17 -25.90
CA ARG A 358 -0.99 2.58 -24.65
C ARG A 358 0.52 2.48 -24.77
N CYS A 359 1.24 3.45 -24.22
CA CYS A 359 2.69 3.49 -24.27
C CYS A 359 3.27 4.11 -22.99
N ILE A 360 4.61 4.07 -22.87
CA ILE A 360 5.35 4.86 -21.89
C ILE A 360 6.05 6.00 -22.65
N VAL A 361 5.98 7.22 -22.14
CA VAL A 361 6.76 8.36 -22.62
C VAL A 361 7.88 8.61 -21.62
N LEU A 362 9.11 8.73 -22.11
CA LEU A 362 10.30 9.04 -21.32
C LEU A 362 10.68 10.50 -21.50
N ALA A 363 11.02 11.17 -20.41
CA ALA A 363 11.62 12.50 -20.40
C ALA A 363 13.00 12.47 -19.72
N GLU A 364 13.88 13.39 -20.11
CA GLU A 364 15.27 13.45 -19.64
C GLU A 364 15.61 14.84 -19.10
N ASP A 365 16.21 14.89 -17.91
CA ASP A 365 16.67 16.07 -17.15
C ASP A 365 15.58 17.08 -16.75
N ASP A 366 14.48 17.14 -17.50
CA ASP A 366 13.31 17.99 -17.30
C ASP A 366 12.05 17.18 -17.61
N GLU A 367 11.03 17.27 -16.76
CA GLU A 367 9.75 16.54 -16.84
C GLU A 367 8.99 16.79 -18.15
N ASP A 368 9.20 17.95 -18.78
CA ASP A 368 8.56 18.33 -20.04
C ASP A 368 9.45 18.05 -21.28
N ASN A 369 10.67 17.56 -21.08
CA ASN A 369 11.60 17.24 -22.15
C ASN A 369 11.46 15.78 -22.62
N TYR A 370 10.36 15.49 -23.32
CA TYR A 370 10.08 14.14 -23.85
C TYR A 370 11.07 13.72 -24.94
N THR A 371 11.78 12.62 -24.72
CA THR A 371 12.86 12.14 -25.62
C THR A 371 12.53 10.85 -26.35
N ALA A 372 11.67 10.00 -25.77
CA ALA A 372 11.36 8.70 -26.35
C ALA A 372 9.97 8.17 -25.96
N ILE A 373 9.47 7.25 -26.78
CA ILE A 373 8.25 6.48 -26.57
C ILE A 373 8.64 5.00 -26.51
N VAL A 374 8.09 4.28 -25.54
CA VAL A 374 8.23 2.83 -25.37
C VAL A 374 6.88 2.15 -25.60
N GLN A 375 6.87 1.18 -26.51
CA GLN A 375 5.72 0.32 -26.81
C GLN A 375 6.07 -1.14 -26.49
N ILE A 376 5.04 -1.96 -26.24
CA ILE A 376 5.18 -3.40 -26.03
C ILE A 376 4.30 -4.18 -26.99
N GLU A 377 4.75 -5.38 -27.38
CA GLU A 377 3.91 -6.38 -28.04
C GLU A 377 3.84 -7.62 -27.17
N VAL A 378 2.65 -8.21 -27.05
CA VAL A 378 2.38 -9.38 -26.20
C VAL A 378 1.92 -10.58 -27.02
N ASP A 379 2.25 -11.79 -26.56
CA ASP A 379 1.78 -13.05 -27.16
C ASP A 379 0.34 -13.42 -26.70
N GLU A 380 -0.17 -14.54 -27.21
CA GLU A 380 -1.49 -15.09 -26.82
C GLU A 380 -1.57 -15.50 -25.34
N SER A 381 -0.43 -15.69 -24.68
CA SER A 381 -0.33 -16.03 -23.25
C SER A 381 -0.18 -14.79 -22.35
N GLY A 382 -0.15 -13.58 -22.94
CA GLY A 382 0.03 -12.33 -22.23
C GLY A 382 1.47 -12.05 -21.80
N ASN A 383 2.48 -12.66 -22.43
CA ASN A 383 3.88 -12.32 -22.18
C ASN A 383 4.36 -11.27 -23.18
N ILE A 384 5.16 -10.31 -22.72
CA ILE A 384 5.85 -9.33 -23.55
C ILE A 384 6.87 -10.07 -24.42
N THR A 385 6.70 -9.97 -25.75
CA THR A 385 7.62 -10.53 -26.76
C THR A 385 8.52 -9.47 -27.36
N HIS A 386 8.05 -8.23 -27.47
CA HIS A 386 8.84 -7.14 -28.02
C HIS A 386 8.68 -5.88 -27.17
N ILE A 387 9.77 -5.16 -26.96
CA ILE A 387 9.81 -3.82 -26.38
C ILE A 387 10.50 -2.92 -27.40
N THR A 388 9.82 -1.86 -27.82
CA THR A 388 10.32 -0.91 -28.83
C THR A 388 10.46 0.46 -28.21
N LEU A 389 11.69 1.00 -28.19
CA LEU A 389 11.98 2.38 -27.80
C LEU A 389 12.30 3.22 -29.05
N THR A 390 11.46 4.20 -29.33
CA THR A 390 11.57 5.09 -30.50
C THR A 390 11.62 6.56 -30.11
N ASN A 391 12.22 7.40 -30.96
CA ASN A 391 12.21 8.87 -30.86
C ASN A 391 11.52 9.51 -32.08
N ASP A 392 10.60 8.78 -32.71
CA ASP A 392 9.86 9.26 -33.87
C ASP A 392 8.99 10.47 -33.50
N SER A 393 9.48 11.65 -33.88
CA SER A 393 8.80 12.94 -33.68
C SER A 393 7.42 13.07 -34.35
N SER A 394 7.04 12.12 -35.22
CA SER A 394 5.71 12.12 -35.84
C SER A 394 4.62 11.51 -34.95
N MET A 395 5.00 10.75 -33.93
CA MET A 395 4.07 10.15 -32.97
C MET A 395 3.50 11.22 -32.05
N GLU A 396 2.17 11.32 -32.04
CA GLU A 396 1.45 12.21 -31.12
C GLU A 396 0.87 11.40 -29.97
N PHE A 397 0.94 11.96 -28.76
CA PHE A 397 0.50 11.28 -27.55
C PHE A 397 -0.20 12.24 -26.58
N THR A 398 -0.89 11.66 -25.61
CA THR A 398 -1.39 12.37 -24.42
C THR A 398 -1.00 11.58 -23.19
N ILE A 399 -0.26 12.23 -22.29
CA ILE A 399 0.09 11.69 -20.98
C ILE A 399 -1.16 11.55 -20.13
N ASP A 400 -1.23 10.48 -19.35
CA ASP A 400 -2.32 10.26 -18.41
C ASP A 400 -2.38 11.42 -17.41
N PRO A 401 -3.57 11.97 -17.17
CA PRO A 401 -3.72 13.08 -16.24
C PRO A 401 -3.39 12.64 -14.82
N GLU A 402 -2.80 13.55 -14.04
CA GLU A 402 -2.68 13.37 -12.61
C GLU A 402 -4.06 13.23 -11.94
N PRO A 403 -4.15 12.52 -10.80
CA PRO A 403 -5.37 12.45 -10.02
C PRO A 403 -5.91 13.84 -9.65
N VAL A 404 -7.19 14.07 -9.95
CA VAL A 404 -7.89 15.29 -9.53
C VAL A 404 -8.69 15.00 -8.27
N PHE A 405 -8.40 15.72 -7.20
CA PHE A 405 -9.10 15.61 -5.92
C PHE A 405 -10.25 16.63 -5.84
N GLU A 406 -11.42 16.15 -5.41
CA GLU A 406 -12.59 16.97 -5.12
C GLU A 406 -12.27 17.88 -3.92
N ARG A 407 -12.38 19.20 -4.10
CA ARG A 407 -12.23 20.18 -3.02
C ARG A 407 -13.61 20.50 -2.46
N ASP A 408 -13.95 19.93 -1.32
CA ASP A 408 -15.26 20.17 -0.65
C ASP A 408 -15.43 21.59 -0.06
N TRP A 409 -14.46 22.51 -0.26
CA TRP A 409 -14.44 23.83 0.41
C TRP A 409 -14.88 25.02 -0.46
N GLU A 410 -15.26 24.83 -1.72
CA GLU A 410 -15.78 25.90 -2.58
C GLU A 410 -17.24 25.62 -2.95
N ASP A 411 -18.18 26.11 -2.11
CA ASP A 411 -19.52 26.61 -2.52
C ASP A 411 -20.44 27.01 -1.33
N GLU A 412 -19.92 27.69 -0.31
CA GLU A 412 -20.76 28.49 0.62
C GLU A 412 -20.22 29.92 0.78
N VAL A 413 -20.04 30.63 -0.33
CA VAL A 413 -20.15 32.10 -0.29
C VAL A 413 -21.60 32.43 -0.67
N GLN A 414 -22.48 32.40 0.33
CA GLN A 414 -23.80 33.03 0.20
C GLN A 414 -23.63 34.54 0.29
N ASP A 415 -23.95 35.23 -0.81
CA ASP A 415 -24.16 36.69 -0.89
C ASP A 415 -25.31 37.15 0.03
#